data_AF-A0A2V9TUV7-F1
#
_entry.id   AF-A0A2V9TUV7-F1
#
_cell.length_a   1.000
_cell.length_b   1.000
_cell.length_c   1.000
_cell.angle_alpha   90.00
_cell.angle_beta   90.00
_cell.angle_gamma   90.00
#
_symmetry.space_group_name_H-M   'P 1'
#
loop_
_entity.id
_entity.type
_entity.pdbx_description
1 polymer ?
#
loop_
_entity_poly.entity_id
_entity_poly.type
_entity_poly.pdbx_seq_one_letter_code
_entity_poly.pdbx_strand_id
1 'polypeptide(L)'
;MYVSAYETVPNVHWATFQLMYGQQSGTAYAVFSPLKSASEVDQELVMGKQFEQSMGEEGMKKLSDLSAASMESAQTNLFIFNPRESYVSDKWVAADPFWRVAAKPAKPSQ
;
A
#
# COMPACT_ATOMS: atom_id res chain seq x y z
N MET A 1 16.66 13.63 -1.73
CA MET A 1 15.47 14.45 -1.42
C MET A 1 14.34 13.57 -0.90
N TYR A 2 13.72 12.73 -1.74
CA TYR A 2 12.63 11.84 -1.29
C TYR A 2 13.14 10.80 -0.28
N VAL A 3 14.20 10.05 -0.62
CA VAL A 3 14.80 9.04 0.27
C VAL A 3 15.34 9.65 1.57
N SER A 4 16.06 10.78 1.47
CA SER A 4 16.65 11.47 2.62
C SER A 4 15.63 11.98 3.64
N ALA A 5 14.41 12.31 3.20
CA ALA A 5 13.34 12.75 4.11
C ALA A 5 12.69 11.60 4.88
N TYR A 6 12.83 10.36 4.38
CA TYR A 6 12.36 9.16 5.09
C TYR A 6 13.43 8.55 5.99
N GLU A 7 14.69 8.98 5.94
CA GLU A 7 15.77 8.49 6.82
C GLU A 7 15.48 8.76 8.31
N THR A 8 14.72 9.81 8.60
CA THR A 8 14.35 10.21 9.97
C THR A 8 13.02 9.62 10.42
N VAL A 9 12.30 8.93 9.54
CA VAL A 9 10.98 8.36 9.80
C VAL A 9 11.14 6.87 10.14
N PRO A 10 10.69 6.41 11.32
CA PRO A 10 10.86 5.01 11.73
C PRO A 10 9.96 4.08 10.91
N ASN A 11 10.36 2.81 10.76
CA ASN A 11 9.59 1.74 10.10
C ASN A 11 9.23 1.99 8.62
N VAL A 12 10.00 2.81 7.90
CA VAL A 12 9.83 2.98 6.46
C VAL A 12 10.51 1.83 5.72
N HIS A 13 9.74 1.09 4.95
CA HIS A 13 10.24 0.05 4.07
C HIS A 13 9.40 -0.03 2.80
N TRP A 14 10.04 -0.27 1.68
CA TRP A 14 9.35 -0.62 0.44
C TRP A 14 10.21 -1.56 -0.40
N ALA A 15 9.55 -2.30 -1.27
CA ALA A 15 10.17 -3.05 -2.35
C ALA A 15 9.81 -2.39 -3.68
N THR A 16 10.80 -2.05 -4.49
CA THR A 16 10.61 -1.48 -5.82
C THR A 16 10.95 -2.51 -6.88
N PHE A 17 10.03 -2.73 -7.81
CA PHE A 17 10.20 -3.61 -8.96
C PHE A 17 10.09 -2.78 -10.23
N GLN A 18 11.02 -2.99 -11.16
CA GLN A 18 10.94 -2.40 -12.49
C GLN A 18 10.33 -3.40 -13.47
N LEU A 19 9.32 -2.97 -14.23
CA LEU A 19 8.77 -3.77 -15.30
C LEU A 19 9.69 -3.69 -16.51
N MET A 20 10.32 -4.82 -16.86
CA MET A 20 11.28 -4.89 -17.96
C MET A 20 10.63 -5.08 -19.33
N TYR A 21 9.49 -5.78 -19.40
CA TYR A 21 8.79 -6.13 -20.64
C TYR A 21 7.27 -6.09 -20.44
N GLY A 22 6.50 -5.92 -21.52
CA GLY A 22 5.03 -5.97 -21.50
C GLY A 22 4.33 -4.62 -21.26
N GLN A 23 5.09 -3.56 -21.00
CA GLN A 23 4.59 -2.19 -20.91
C GLN A 23 4.41 -1.61 -22.33
N GLN A 24 3.28 -0.96 -22.62
CA GLN A 24 3.00 -0.37 -23.93
C GLN A 24 3.78 0.93 -24.19
N SER A 25 4.16 1.65 -23.13
CA SER A 25 4.91 2.92 -23.21
C SER A 25 5.54 3.26 -21.86
N GLY A 26 6.73 3.87 -21.88
CA GLY A 26 7.43 4.38 -20.71
C GLY A 26 8.07 3.32 -19.82
N THR A 27 8.66 3.75 -18.71
CA THR A 27 9.18 2.86 -17.67
C THR A 27 8.14 2.73 -16.56
N ALA A 28 7.76 1.49 -16.24
CA ALA A 28 6.89 1.22 -15.11
C ALA A 28 7.70 0.72 -13.90
N TYR A 29 7.38 1.29 -12.75
CA TYR A 29 7.85 0.82 -11.45
C TYR A 29 6.65 0.45 -10.60
N ALA A 30 6.71 -0.71 -9.95
CA ALA A 30 5.77 -1.10 -8.90
C ALA A 30 6.49 -0.94 -7.55
N VAL A 31 5.88 -0.19 -6.63
CA VAL A 31 6.40 0.02 -5.28
C VAL A 31 5.40 -0.57 -4.29
N PHE A 32 5.89 -1.45 -3.42
CA PHE A 32 5.08 -2.09 -2.39
C PHE A 32 5.64 -1.76 -1.02
N SER A 33 4.81 -1.23 -0.12
CA SER A 33 5.11 -1.11 1.31
C SER A 33 4.41 -2.24 2.05
N PRO A 34 5.11 -3.31 2.44
CA PRO A 34 4.48 -4.45 3.10
C PRO A 34 4.09 -4.08 4.53
N LEU A 35 2.80 -4.02 4.85
CA LEU A 35 2.33 -3.71 6.19
C LEU A 35 2.12 -5.00 7.00
N LYS A 36 2.54 -5.01 8.26
CA LYS A 36 2.29 -6.10 9.23
C LYS A 36 0.83 -6.11 9.69
N SER A 37 0.21 -4.94 9.77
CA SER A 37 -1.18 -4.78 10.19
C SER A 37 -1.74 -3.44 9.68
N ALA A 38 -3.07 -3.36 9.60
CA ALA A 38 -3.76 -2.13 9.20
C ALA A 38 -3.45 -0.93 10.11
N SER A 39 -3.05 -1.16 11.37
CA SER A 39 -2.62 -0.09 12.29
C SER A 39 -1.37 0.65 11.81
N GLU A 40 -0.57 0.07 10.92
CA GLU A 40 0.58 0.77 10.32
C GLU A 40 0.11 1.84 9.32
N VAL A 41 -1.08 1.73 8.73
CA VAL A 41 -1.67 2.79 7.89
C VAL A 41 -1.96 4.05 8.72
N ASP A 42 -2.49 3.87 9.94
CA ASP A 42 -2.73 4.98 10.85
C ASP A 42 -1.41 5.66 11.25
N GLN A 43 -0.34 4.87 11.41
CA GLN A 43 1.00 5.39 11.69
C GLN A 43 1.57 6.15 10.49
N GLU A 44 1.41 5.66 9.26
CA GLU A 44 1.83 6.35 8.04
C GLU A 44 1.20 7.75 7.91
N LEU A 45 -0.09 7.90 8.26
CA LEU A 45 -0.76 9.20 8.29
C LEU A 45 -0.13 10.16 9.31
N VAL A 46 0.30 9.67 10.47
CA VAL A 46 1.02 10.47 11.47
C VAL A 46 2.43 10.82 10.99
N MET A 47 3.12 9.87 10.36
CA MET A 47 4.46 10.05 9.79
C MET A 47 4.48 11.09 8.67
N GLY A 48 3.39 11.26 7.93
CA GLY A 48 3.25 12.31 6.91
C GLY A 48 3.61 13.71 7.44
N LYS A 49 3.23 14.03 8.69
CA LYS A 49 3.58 15.31 9.32
C LYS A 49 5.07 15.45 9.61
N GLN A 50 5.73 14.35 10.02
CA GLN A 50 7.18 14.35 10.25
C GLN A 50 7.95 14.51 8.94
N PHE A 51 7.47 13.87 7.88
CA PHE A 51 8.01 14.03 6.52
C PHE A 51 7.89 15.48 6.05
N GLU A 52 6.71 16.09 6.19
CA GLU A 52 6.48 17.51 5.84
C GLU A 52 7.41 18.44 6.62
N GLN A 53 7.56 18.22 7.93
CA GLN A 53 8.47 18.98 8.78
C GLN A 53 9.94 18.80 8.35
N SER A 54 10.36 17.58 8.02
CA SER A 54 11.72 17.29 7.59
C SER A 54 12.04 17.89 6.22
N MET A 55 11.04 17.99 5.34
CA MET A 55 11.19 18.58 4.00
C MET A 55 11.18 20.10 4.02
N GLY A 56 10.43 20.70 4.95
CA GLY A 56 10.22 22.14 5.02
C GLY A 56 9.47 22.71 3.81
N GLU A 57 9.22 24.01 3.83
CA GLU A 57 8.40 24.67 2.80
C GLU A 57 9.02 24.58 1.40
N GLU A 58 10.31 24.90 1.27
CA GLU A 58 11.01 24.83 -0.02
C GLU A 58 11.06 23.40 -0.55
N GLY A 59 11.29 22.42 0.34
CA GLY A 59 11.33 21.02 -0.04
C GLY A 59 9.99 20.51 -0.53
N MET A 60 8.91 20.84 0.18
CA MET A 60 7.55 20.49 -0.22
C MET A 60 7.13 21.18 -1.52
N LYS A 61 7.53 22.44 -1.73
CA LYS A 61 7.30 23.13 -3.00
C LYS A 61 7.98 22.40 -4.16
N LYS A 62 9.26 22.05 -4.01
CA LYS A 62 10.00 21.32 -5.05
C LYS A 62 9.41 19.94 -5.32
N LEU A 63 8.92 19.26 -4.28
CA LEU A 63 8.20 17.99 -4.43
C LEU A 63 6.92 18.17 -5.26
N SER A 64 6.10 19.18 -4.92
CA SER A 64 4.88 19.50 -5.66
C SER A 64 5.16 19.81 -7.13
N ASP A 65 6.15 20.66 -7.42
CA ASP A 65 6.51 21.04 -8.78
C ASP A 65 6.99 19.82 -9.60
N LEU A 66 7.79 18.92 -8.98
CA LEU A 66 8.25 17.68 -9.60
C LEU A 66 7.10 16.71 -9.87
N SER A 67 6.21 16.52 -8.90
CA SER A 67 5.03 15.65 -9.05
C SER A 67 4.13 16.14 -10.18
N ALA A 68 3.85 17.44 -10.25
CA ALA A 68 3.06 18.02 -11.33
C ALA A 68 3.72 17.86 -12.72
N ALA A 69 5.05 17.94 -12.80
CA ALA A 69 5.78 17.78 -14.05
C ALA A 69 5.90 16.31 -14.53
N SER A 70 5.81 15.35 -13.60
CA SER A 70 6.17 13.95 -13.86
C SER A 70 4.98 12.98 -13.80
N MET A 71 3.87 13.37 -13.18
CA MET A 71 2.72 12.50 -12.93
C MET A 71 1.52 12.96 -13.73
N GLU A 72 1.10 12.15 -14.71
CA GLU A 72 -0.09 12.44 -15.52
C GLU A 72 -1.38 12.24 -14.72
N SER A 73 -1.45 11.20 -13.89
CA SER A 73 -2.56 10.94 -12.98
C SER A 73 -2.11 10.13 -11.76
N ALA A 74 -2.83 10.28 -10.65
CA ALA A 74 -2.65 9.49 -9.44
C ALA A 74 -4.01 8.98 -8.96
N GLN A 75 -4.05 7.72 -8.54
CA GLN A 75 -5.24 7.12 -7.95
C GLN A 75 -4.86 6.38 -6.67
N THR A 76 -5.59 6.65 -5.60
CA THR A 76 -5.49 5.93 -4.34
C THR A 76 -6.71 5.03 -4.22
N ASN A 77 -6.48 3.72 -4.08
CA ASN A 77 -7.54 2.72 -3.97
C ASN A 77 -7.44 2.02 -2.61
N LEU A 78 -8.58 1.87 -1.93
CA LEU A 78 -8.70 1.04 -0.73
C LEU A 78 -9.28 -0.32 -1.12
N PHE A 79 -8.52 -1.39 -0.92
CA PHE A 79 -8.98 -2.76 -1.13
C PHE A 79 -9.20 -3.44 0.21
N ILE A 80 -10.36 -4.06 0.38
CA ILE A 80 -10.68 -4.88 1.55
C ILE A 80 -10.76 -6.33 1.09
N PHE A 81 -9.95 -7.19 1.70
CA PHE A 81 -10.05 -8.63 1.49
C PHE A 81 -11.05 -9.20 2.51
N ASN A 82 -12.15 -9.74 2.01
CA ASN A 82 -13.14 -10.43 2.82
C ASN A 82 -13.13 -11.93 2.47
N PRO A 83 -12.81 -12.84 3.40
CA PRO A 83 -12.79 -14.26 3.12
C PRO A 83 -14.18 -14.80 2.72
N ARG A 84 -15.28 -14.09 3.04
CA ARG A 84 -16.65 -14.43 2.61
C ARG A 84 -16.94 -14.09 1.15
N GLU A 85 -16.15 -13.24 0.53
CA GLU A 85 -16.34 -12.72 -0.83
C GLU A 85 -15.20 -13.13 -1.77
N SER A 86 -14.22 -13.88 -1.26
CA SER A 86 -13.04 -14.30 -2.00
C SER A 86 -13.06 -15.81 -2.27
N TYR A 87 -12.81 -16.20 -3.52
CA TYR A 87 -12.62 -17.60 -3.91
C TYR A 87 -11.12 -17.89 -3.97
N VAL A 88 -10.59 -18.57 -2.95
CA VAL A 88 -9.18 -18.96 -2.87
C VAL A 88 -9.03 -20.49 -2.92
N SER A 89 -7.87 -20.98 -3.34
CA SER A 89 -7.60 -22.43 -3.39
C SER A 89 -7.54 -23.08 -2.01
N ASP A 90 -7.85 -24.37 -1.91
CA ASP A 90 -7.78 -25.13 -0.65
C ASP A 90 -6.39 -25.06 0.01
N LYS A 91 -5.33 -25.00 -0.80
CA LYS A 91 -3.95 -24.84 -0.30
C LYS A 91 -3.78 -23.53 0.48
N TRP A 92 -4.42 -22.46 0.06
CA TRP A 92 -4.37 -21.15 0.76
C TRP A 92 -5.20 -21.18 2.04
N VAL A 93 -6.38 -21.81 2.02
CA VAL A 93 -7.24 -21.99 3.21
C VAL A 93 -6.53 -22.82 4.29
N ALA A 94 -5.77 -23.84 3.89
CA ALA A 94 -4.99 -24.66 4.80
C ALA A 94 -3.83 -23.88 5.43
N ALA A 95 -3.16 -23.03 4.64
CA ALA A 95 -1.95 -22.31 5.04
C ALA A 95 -2.21 -21.13 6.01
N ASP A 96 -3.33 -20.42 5.86
CA ASP A 96 -3.62 -19.22 6.66
C ASP A 96 -5.05 -19.26 7.25
N PRO A 97 -5.19 -19.21 8.60
CA PRO A 97 -6.47 -19.15 9.29
C PRO A 97 -7.38 -17.99 8.85
N PHE A 98 -6.85 -16.88 8.34
CA PHE A 98 -7.63 -15.73 7.85
C PHE A 98 -8.70 -16.15 6.83
N TRP A 99 -8.39 -17.13 5.98
CA TRP A 99 -9.31 -17.61 4.94
C TRP A 99 -10.41 -18.55 5.45
N ARG A 100 -10.37 -18.96 6.72
CA ARG A 100 -11.36 -19.89 7.30
C ARG A 100 -12.62 -19.11 7.69
N VAL A 101 -13.58 -19.05 6.78
CA VAL A 101 -14.90 -18.48 7.08
C VAL A 101 -15.63 -19.39 8.06
N ALA A 102 -16.04 -18.85 9.22
CA ALA A 102 -16.92 -19.57 10.14
C ALA A 102 -18.23 -19.94 9.43
N ALA A 103 -18.62 -21.23 9.48
CA ALA A 103 -19.85 -21.71 8.88
C ALA A 103 -21.04 -20.87 9.36
N LYS A 104 -21.88 -20.39 8.42
CA LYS A 104 -23.17 -19.79 8.78
C LYS A 104 -23.95 -20.84 9.60
N PRO A 105 -24.55 -20.48 10.75
CA PRO A 105 -25.43 -21.42 11.45
C PRO A 105 -26.53 -21.86 10.49
N ALA A 106 -26.73 -23.18 10.40
CA ALA A 106 -27.76 -23.77 9.55
C ALA A 106 -29.12 -23.17 9.94
N LYS A 107 -29.93 -22.79 8.94
CA LYS A 107 -31.32 -22.40 9.20
C LYS A 107 -32.04 -23.54 9.93
N PRO A 108 -32.85 -23.26 10.96
CA PRO A 108 -33.65 -24.30 11.59
C PRO A 108 -34.56 -24.91 10.53
N SER A 109 -34.60 -26.23 10.44
CA SER A 109 -35.56 -26.96 9.62
C SER A 109 -36.97 -26.61 10.06
N GLN A 110 -37.76 -26.00 9.16
CA GLN A 110 -39.22 -25.98 9.27
C GLN A 110 -39.78 -27.33 8.82
#